data_AF-A0A952P2V1-F1
#
_entry.id   AF-A0A952P2V1-F1
#
_cell.length_a   1.000
_cell.length_b   1.000
_cell.length_c   1.000
_cell.angle_alpha   90.00
_cell.angle_beta   90.00
_cell.angle_gamma   90.00
#
_symmetry.space_group_name_H-M   'P 1'
#
loop_
_entity.id
_entity.type
_entity.pdbx_description
1 polymer ?
#
loop_
_entity_poly.entity_id
_entity_poly.type
_entity_poly.pdbx_seq_one_letter_code
_entity_poly.pdbx_strand_id
1 'polypeptide(L)'
;MKINKALIAIVALPLFVGACSKSNFKITEQLTKDVENGVACTNFHEKINATLTQALLDEEQLPSSEDLRRSLVEKLPASSGKLIDQVMQTYTVLTEETKTSLGASSNQEMISALMGLEIGDQTTPEKKALKVRLQNVLSSVRAEAKQAGLDCVPPTPEENEQAPVSEEPETLPKENPAAAKMSPPVEGAVRVLATAYQSCQAARVPAMSTSTESIHAKGIKITGTHSNGVGLKREVGDLPLLQKTHYYVREGTEKGSTCFDVPKNPLIYDYGGKPYATTSETSALNLFKNAGTGTSVLGIDCSGYIFSALAVSGLRLSPGKKLKAFQVNGVNARMYMDPANNGLSCLAPVASKRGSSLADGDILASTGHIVMIDRVGADPFGLSRMRSASDCRADNISYQNFDFDILHSAPIKNGIGINRSRASYYLGETSGMRSAMIEYAVAACKAEFGQASTVKPSSARLVRHKMTADCKDKQVPLERESCVRTCLASL
;
A
#
# COMPACT_ATOMS: atom_id res chain seq x y z
N MET A 1 -18.59 -53.49 -62.86
CA MET A 1 -17.35 -53.37 -62.05
C MET A 1 -16.93 -51.92 -61.99
N LYS A 2 -17.10 -51.26 -60.83
CA LYS A 2 -16.52 -49.95 -60.50
C LYS A 2 -15.95 -50.11 -59.08
N ILE A 3 -14.64 -49.93 -58.94
CA ILE A 3 -13.94 -49.92 -57.64
C ILE A 3 -13.59 -48.48 -57.34
N ASN A 4 -14.17 -47.93 -56.26
CA ASN A 4 -13.87 -46.60 -55.74
C ASN A 4 -12.49 -46.60 -55.08
N LYS A 5 -11.62 -45.68 -55.50
CA LYS A 5 -10.35 -45.37 -54.83
C LYS A 5 -10.63 -44.46 -53.64
N ALA A 6 -10.44 -44.98 -52.44
CA ALA A 6 -10.37 -44.20 -51.22
C ALA A 6 -9.03 -43.43 -51.17
N LEU A 7 -9.12 -42.11 -50.97
CA LEU A 7 -8.01 -41.20 -50.75
C LEU A 7 -7.73 -41.18 -49.25
N ILE A 8 -6.62 -41.79 -48.80
CA ILE A 8 -6.14 -41.68 -47.42
C ILE A 8 -5.19 -40.48 -47.37
N ALA A 9 -5.67 -39.36 -46.82
CA ALA A 9 -4.84 -38.22 -46.48
C ALA A 9 -4.27 -38.43 -45.06
N ILE A 10 -2.97 -38.71 -44.97
CA ILE A 10 -2.23 -38.76 -43.71
C ILE A 10 -1.94 -37.30 -43.31
N VAL A 11 -2.74 -36.77 -42.39
CA VAL A 11 -2.45 -35.51 -41.70
C VAL A 11 -1.49 -35.82 -40.55
N ALA A 12 -0.20 -35.52 -40.74
CA ALA A 12 0.77 -35.52 -39.66
C ALA A 12 0.53 -34.28 -38.78
N LEU A 13 -0.18 -34.48 -37.66
CA LEU A 13 -0.29 -33.50 -36.59
C LEU A 13 1.06 -33.43 -35.84
N PRO A 14 1.78 -32.30 -35.82
CA PRO A 14 2.90 -32.15 -34.90
C PRO A 14 2.34 -32.11 -33.48
N LEU A 15 2.64 -33.15 -32.71
CA LEU A 15 2.48 -33.21 -31.27
C LEU A 15 3.37 -32.13 -30.64
N PHE A 16 2.81 -30.92 -30.44
CA PHE A 16 3.39 -29.88 -29.59
C PHE A 16 3.26 -30.32 -28.12
N VAL A 17 4.12 -31.25 -27.71
CA VAL A 17 4.30 -31.61 -26.29
C VAL A 17 5.52 -30.86 -25.77
N GLY A 18 5.32 -30.00 -24.77
CA GLY A 18 6.39 -29.67 -23.81
C GLY A 18 7.10 -28.32 -23.98
N ALA A 19 6.38 -27.22 -23.81
CA ALA A 19 7.00 -25.95 -23.38
C ALA A 19 6.54 -25.47 -21.98
N CYS A 20 5.45 -26.03 -21.43
CA CYS A 20 4.85 -25.56 -20.16
C CYS A 20 5.49 -26.14 -18.88
N SER A 21 6.64 -26.82 -18.95
CA SER A 21 7.26 -27.49 -17.78
C SER A 21 8.48 -26.78 -17.19
N LYS A 22 9.11 -25.83 -17.92
CA LYS A 22 10.41 -25.27 -17.50
C LYS A 22 10.31 -24.14 -16.45
N SER A 23 9.18 -23.45 -16.34
CA SER A 23 9.01 -22.34 -15.38
C SER A 23 8.86 -22.88 -13.95
N ASN A 24 7.88 -23.75 -13.71
CA ASN A 24 7.56 -24.29 -12.37
C ASN A 24 8.76 -24.92 -11.65
N PHE A 25 9.72 -25.45 -12.41
CA PHE A 25 10.95 -26.00 -11.86
C PHE A 25 11.80 -24.94 -11.16
N LYS A 26 11.93 -23.73 -11.72
CA LYS A 26 12.76 -22.65 -11.16
C LYS A 26 12.24 -22.13 -9.83
N ILE A 27 10.93 -21.87 -9.71
CA ILE A 27 10.34 -21.42 -8.45
C ILE A 27 10.41 -22.51 -7.39
N THR A 28 10.15 -23.77 -7.77
CA THR A 28 10.28 -24.90 -6.84
C THR A 28 11.72 -25.01 -6.32
N GLU A 29 12.71 -24.89 -7.21
CA GLU A 29 14.12 -24.90 -6.84
C GLU A 29 14.50 -23.72 -5.93
N GLN A 30 14.04 -22.51 -6.23
CA GLN A 30 14.27 -21.32 -5.40
C GLN A 30 13.63 -21.47 -4.02
N LEU A 31 12.39 -21.97 -3.94
CA LEU A 31 11.70 -22.17 -2.67
C LEU A 31 12.40 -23.24 -1.83
N THR A 32 12.87 -24.33 -2.45
CA THR A 32 13.71 -25.33 -1.79
C THR A 32 15.01 -24.72 -1.27
N LYS A 33 15.70 -23.90 -2.08
CA LYS A 33 16.91 -23.17 -1.66
C LYS A 33 16.65 -22.23 -0.48
N ASP A 34 15.50 -21.54 -0.47
CA ASP A 34 15.10 -20.66 0.64
C ASP A 34 14.83 -21.45 1.93
N VAL A 35 14.30 -22.68 1.81
CA VAL A 35 14.15 -23.60 2.95
C VAL A 35 15.53 -24.07 3.43
N GLU A 36 16.38 -24.59 2.55
CA GLU A 36 17.73 -25.05 2.92
C GLU A 36 18.53 -23.98 3.66
N ASN A 37 18.53 -22.75 3.13
CA ASN A 37 19.36 -21.67 3.67
C ASN A 37 18.69 -20.86 4.79
N GLY A 38 17.36 -20.96 4.91
CA GLY A 38 16.57 -20.00 5.69
C GLY A 38 15.70 -20.61 6.78
N VAL A 39 15.46 -21.92 6.80
CA VAL A 39 14.44 -22.54 7.67
C VAL A 39 14.68 -22.34 9.17
N ALA A 40 15.94 -22.21 9.57
CA ALA A 40 16.34 -21.90 10.95
C ALA A 40 16.37 -20.38 11.26
N CYS A 41 16.25 -19.53 10.25
CA CYS A 41 16.37 -18.08 10.39
C CYS A 41 15.05 -17.43 10.86
N THR A 42 15.17 -16.27 11.51
CA THR A 42 14.01 -15.49 11.98
C THR A 42 13.18 -14.92 10.83
N ASN A 43 13.80 -14.66 9.68
CA ASN A 43 13.19 -14.15 8.45
C ASN A 43 12.69 -15.23 7.48
N PHE A 44 12.64 -16.52 7.88
CA PHE A 44 12.17 -17.61 7.03
C PHE A 44 10.81 -17.34 6.36
N HIS A 45 9.84 -16.84 7.14
CA HIS A 45 8.51 -16.50 6.63
C HIS A 45 8.59 -15.44 5.52
N GLU A 46 9.40 -14.40 5.70
CA GLU A 46 9.57 -13.34 4.71
C GLU A 46 10.14 -13.89 3.40
N LYS A 47 11.13 -14.80 3.47
CA LYS A 47 11.73 -15.42 2.28
C LYS A 47 10.72 -16.28 1.50
N ILE A 48 10.03 -17.19 2.18
CA ILE A 48 8.98 -17.99 1.53
C ILE A 48 7.92 -17.09 0.91
N ASN A 49 7.45 -16.09 1.66
CA ASN A 49 6.40 -15.21 1.18
C ASN A 49 6.84 -14.42 -0.07
N ALA A 50 8.08 -13.94 -0.09
CA ALA A 50 8.67 -13.28 -1.25
C ALA A 50 8.71 -14.21 -2.48
N THR A 51 9.15 -15.46 -2.32
CA THR A 51 9.23 -16.44 -3.41
C THR A 51 7.86 -16.86 -3.93
N LEU A 52 6.88 -17.09 -3.06
CA LEU A 52 5.49 -17.39 -3.48
C LEU A 52 4.87 -16.20 -4.22
N THR A 53 5.15 -14.99 -3.75
CA THR A 53 4.68 -13.78 -4.43
C THR A 53 5.34 -13.61 -5.79
N GLN A 54 6.65 -13.85 -5.89
CA GLN A 54 7.37 -13.78 -7.16
C GLN A 54 6.81 -14.80 -8.16
N ALA A 55 6.47 -16.01 -7.71
CA ALA A 55 5.81 -17.02 -8.53
C ALA A 55 4.47 -16.54 -9.11
N LEU A 56 3.64 -15.89 -8.28
CA LEU A 56 2.37 -15.32 -8.70
C LEU A 56 2.52 -14.15 -9.69
N LEU A 57 3.63 -13.41 -9.61
CA LEU A 57 3.94 -12.29 -10.51
C LEU A 57 4.49 -12.76 -11.86
N ASP A 58 5.42 -13.72 -11.87
CA ASP A 58 6.18 -14.10 -13.07
C ASP A 58 5.60 -15.31 -13.80
N GLU A 59 5.10 -16.29 -13.06
CA GLU A 59 4.64 -17.58 -13.62
C GLU A 59 3.13 -17.73 -13.61
N GLU A 60 2.44 -16.77 -13.00
CA GLU A 60 0.99 -16.74 -12.82
C GLU A 60 0.41 -17.96 -12.06
N GLN A 61 1.26 -18.81 -11.48
CA GLN A 61 0.86 -19.98 -10.72
C GLN A 61 1.85 -20.30 -9.60
N LEU A 62 1.35 -20.96 -8.56
CA LEU A 62 2.15 -21.45 -7.44
C LEU A 62 2.69 -22.87 -7.76
N PRO A 63 3.83 -23.28 -7.18
CA PRO A 63 4.31 -24.66 -7.28
C PRO A 63 3.27 -25.69 -6.86
N SER A 64 3.29 -26.89 -7.44
CA SER A 64 2.48 -27.98 -6.88
C SER A 64 3.06 -28.41 -5.53
N SER A 65 2.20 -28.80 -4.58
CA SER A 65 2.65 -29.31 -3.28
C SER A 65 3.45 -30.60 -3.43
N GLU A 66 3.17 -31.41 -4.45
CA GLU A 66 3.89 -32.65 -4.76
C GLU A 66 5.31 -32.38 -5.27
N ASP A 67 5.47 -31.42 -6.19
CA ASP A 67 6.79 -31.09 -6.74
C ASP A 67 7.68 -30.43 -5.68
N LEU A 68 7.12 -29.52 -4.87
CA LEU A 68 7.84 -28.95 -3.74
C LEU A 68 8.26 -30.01 -2.74
N ARG A 69 7.35 -30.92 -2.35
CA ARG A 69 7.68 -32.01 -1.43
C ARG A 69 8.77 -32.91 -1.99
N ARG A 70 8.70 -33.28 -3.27
CA ARG A 70 9.72 -34.10 -3.94
C ARG A 70 11.08 -33.41 -3.90
N SER A 71 11.13 -32.13 -4.25
CA SER A 71 12.35 -31.33 -4.24
C SER A 71 12.96 -31.23 -2.83
N LEU A 72 12.14 -30.98 -1.81
CA LEU A 72 12.61 -30.94 -0.41
C LEU A 72 13.18 -32.28 0.07
N VAL A 73 12.57 -33.41 -0.30
CA VAL A 73 13.06 -34.75 0.06
C VAL A 73 14.39 -35.07 -0.62
N GLU A 74 14.58 -34.62 -1.85
CA GLU A 74 15.83 -34.82 -2.60
C GLU A 74 17.00 -34.00 -2.02
N LYS A 75 16.70 -32.82 -1.50
CA LYS A 75 17.68 -31.79 -1.15
C LYS A 75 18.04 -31.74 0.34
N LEU A 76 17.08 -32.01 1.22
CA LEU A 76 17.31 -32.01 2.67
C LEU A 76 17.83 -33.37 3.18
N PRO A 77 18.56 -33.39 4.31
CA PRO A 77 19.00 -34.63 4.94
C PRO A 77 17.84 -35.59 5.21
N ALA A 78 18.06 -36.91 5.09
CA ALA A 78 17.02 -37.92 5.31
C ALA A 78 16.36 -37.88 6.70
N SER A 79 17.04 -37.33 7.70
CA SER A 79 16.50 -37.08 9.05
C SER A 79 15.44 -35.97 9.09
N SER A 80 15.25 -35.20 8.01
CA SER A 80 14.41 -34.00 7.94
C SER A 80 12.93 -34.29 7.67
N GLY A 81 12.47 -35.55 7.73
CA GLY A 81 11.08 -35.90 7.37
C GLY A 81 10.01 -35.06 8.09
N LYS A 82 10.15 -34.88 9.42
CA LYS A 82 9.25 -34.01 10.19
C LYS A 82 9.34 -32.54 9.80
N LEU A 83 10.55 -32.05 9.56
CA LEU A 83 10.78 -30.67 9.11
C LEU A 83 10.07 -30.43 7.77
N ILE A 84 10.22 -31.35 6.81
CA ILE A 84 9.54 -31.30 5.51
C ILE A 84 8.03 -31.23 5.72
N ASP A 85 7.45 -32.06 6.58
CA ASP A 85 6.02 -32.01 6.88
C ASP A 85 5.59 -30.64 7.46
N GLN A 86 6.39 -30.02 8.34
CA GLN A 86 6.08 -28.68 8.88
C GLN A 86 6.25 -27.57 7.83
N VAL A 87 7.24 -27.67 6.95
CA VAL A 87 7.42 -26.74 5.81
C VAL A 87 6.23 -26.87 4.86
N MET A 88 5.78 -28.08 4.56
CA MET A 88 4.60 -28.31 3.73
C MET A 88 3.32 -27.80 4.40
N GLN A 89 3.18 -27.90 5.73
CA GLN A 89 2.08 -27.25 6.44
C GLN A 89 2.16 -25.71 6.32
N THR A 90 3.35 -25.13 6.39
CA THR A 90 3.53 -23.68 6.20
C THR A 90 3.10 -23.27 4.79
N TYR A 91 3.52 -24.05 3.79
CA TYR A 91 3.11 -23.87 2.40
C TYR A 91 1.59 -23.90 2.26
N THR A 92 0.92 -24.94 2.78
CA THR A 92 -0.54 -25.08 2.74
C THR A 92 -1.27 -23.91 3.41
N VAL A 93 -0.76 -23.40 4.54
CA VAL A 93 -1.34 -22.23 5.20
C VAL A 93 -1.24 -20.99 4.31
N LEU A 94 -0.05 -20.74 3.74
CA LEU A 94 0.21 -19.59 2.88
C LEU A 94 -0.51 -19.69 1.53
N THR A 95 -0.80 -20.89 1.04
CA THR A 95 -1.44 -21.10 -0.27
C THR A 95 -2.93 -21.44 -0.13
N GLU A 96 -3.27 -22.71 0.04
CA GLU A 96 -4.65 -23.22 -0.01
C GLU A 96 -5.55 -22.67 1.10
N GLU A 97 -5.07 -22.60 2.35
CA GLU A 97 -5.90 -22.08 3.46
C GLU A 97 -6.12 -20.57 3.29
N THR A 98 -5.08 -19.82 2.90
CA THR A 98 -5.18 -18.38 2.62
C THR A 98 -6.15 -18.11 1.48
N LYS A 99 -6.03 -18.84 0.37
CA LYS A 99 -6.94 -18.76 -0.78
C LYS A 99 -8.38 -19.00 -0.38
N THR A 100 -8.63 -20.07 0.37
CA THR A 100 -9.98 -20.51 0.76
C THR A 100 -10.59 -19.58 1.82
N SER A 101 -9.84 -19.27 2.87
CA SER A 101 -10.35 -18.51 4.02
C SER A 101 -10.51 -17.02 3.72
N LEU A 102 -9.71 -16.46 2.79
CA LEU A 102 -9.79 -15.04 2.42
C LEU A 102 -10.47 -14.82 1.06
N GLY A 103 -10.89 -15.87 0.37
CA GLY A 103 -11.56 -15.79 -0.93
C GLY A 103 -10.66 -15.18 -2.03
N ALA A 104 -9.36 -15.41 -1.98
CA ALA A 104 -8.41 -14.86 -2.95
C ALA A 104 -8.51 -15.63 -4.29
N SER A 105 -9.36 -15.15 -5.18
CA SER A 105 -9.72 -15.82 -6.43
C SER A 105 -8.75 -15.54 -7.58
N SER A 106 -7.94 -14.49 -7.46
CA SER A 106 -6.94 -14.06 -8.44
C SER A 106 -5.54 -13.98 -7.84
N ASN A 107 -4.50 -14.01 -8.70
CA ASN A 107 -3.11 -13.87 -8.26
C ASN A 107 -2.88 -12.58 -7.47
N GLN A 108 -3.51 -11.48 -7.87
CA GLN A 108 -3.35 -10.20 -7.19
C GLN A 108 -4.06 -10.15 -5.83
N GLU A 109 -5.23 -10.79 -5.70
CA GLU A 109 -5.87 -10.97 -4.39
C GLU A 109 -5.01 -11.87 -3.49
N MET A 110 -4.37 -12.88 -4.07
CA MET A 110 -3.46 -13.78 -3.35
C MET A 110 -2.21 -13.05 -2.87
N ILE A 111 -1.57 -12.24 -3.73
CA ILE A 111 -0.46 -11.36 -3.38
C ILE A 111 -0.85 -10.42 -2.23
N SER A 112 -2.03 -9.80 -2.33
CA SER A 112 -2.51 -8.87 -1.29
C SER A 112 -2.75 -9.58 0.04
N ALA A 113 -3.27 -10.81 0.01
CA ALA A 113 -3.45 -11.67 1.18
C ALA A 113 -2.12 -12.07 1.83
N LEU A 114 -1.18 -12.56 1.04
CA LEU A 114 0.18 -12.93 1.46
C LEU A 114 0.91 -11.74 2.11
N MET A 115 0.85 -10.57 1.47
CA MET A 115 1.44 -9.34 2.03
C MET A 115 0.73 -8.88 3.30
N GLY A 116 -0.60 -9.00 3.36
CA GLY A 116 -1.36 -8.72 4.57
C GLY A 116 -0.91 -9.58 5.76
N LEU A 117 -0.73 -10.89 5.54
CA LEU A 117 -0.24 -11.81 6.58
C LEU A 117 1.19 -11.46 7.05
N GLU A 118 2.09 -11.12 6.13
CA GLU A 118 3.47 -10.70 6.46
C GLU A 118 3.51 -9.42 7.29
N ILE A 119 2.73 -8.41 6.90
CA ILE A 119 2.63 -7.15 7.66
C ILE A 119 2.01 -7.42 9.02
N GLY A 120 1.04 -8.32 9.07
CA GLY A 120 0.39 -8.81 10.29
C GLY A 120 -1.05 -8.33 10.43
N ASP A 121 -1.76 -8.18 9.32
CA ASP A 121 -3.17 -7.84 9.23
C ASP A 121 -4.03 -8.82 10.04
N GLN A 122 -4.84 -8.28 10.95
CA GLN A 122 -5.80 -9.03 11.78
C GLN A 122 -7.19 -8.39 11.74
N THR A 123 -7.49 -7.67 10.65
CA THR A 123 -8.70 -6.85 10.52
C THR A 123 -10.00 -7.65 10.46
N THR A 124 -9.92 -8.95 10.16
CA THR A 124 -11.04 -9.90 10.18
C THR A 124 -10.72 -11.12 11.04
N PRO A 125 -11.75 -11.85 11.54
CA PRO A 125 -11.56 -13.09 12.29
C PRO A 125 -10.74 -14.14 11.53
N GLU A 126 -10.96 -14.27 10.22
CA GLU A 126 -10.29 -15.23 9.33
C GLU A 126 -8.80 -14.90 9.22
N LYS A 127 -8.46 -13.62 8.99
CA LYS A 127 -7.06 -13.16 8.96
C LYS A 127 -6.36 -13.39 10.30
N LYS A 128 -7.05 -13.09 11.41
CA LYS A 128 -6.53 -13.36 12.76
C LYS A 128 -6.26 -14.85 12.98
N ALA A 129 -7.20 -15.72 12.59
CA ALA A 129 -7.06 -17.17 12.72
C ALA A 129 -5.90 -17.71 11.86
N LEU A 130 -5.80 -17.30 10.59
CA LEU A 130 -4.69 -17.66 9.70
C LEU A 130 -3.35 -17.21 10.26
N LYS A 131 -3.26 -15.99 10.80
CA LYS A 131 -2.01 -15.48 11.40
C LYS A 131 -1.58 -16.33 12.60
N VAL A 132 -2.51 -16.69 13.50
CA VAL A 132 -2.22 -17.57 14.64
C VAL A 132 -1.78 -18.95 14.15
N ARG A 133 -2.49 -19.52 13.16
CA ARG A 133 -2.13 -20.81 12.55
C ARG A 133 -0.72 -20.77 11.96
N LEU A 134 -0.41 -19.74 11.18
CA LEU A 134 0.89 -19.55 10.57
C LEU A 134 2.01 -19.41 11.62
N GLN A 135 1.79 -18.63 12.68
CA GLN A 135 2.74 -18.48 13.79
C GLN A 135 3.02 -19.81 14.49
N ASN A 136 1.99 -20.64 14.69
CA ASN A 136 2.15 -21.95 15.30
C ASN A 136 2.99 -22.88 14.41
N VAL A 137 2.68 -22.96 13.11
CA VAL A 137 3.44 -23.82 12.19
C VAL A 137 4.89 -23.33 12.02
N LEU A 138 5.12 -22.01 11.90
CA LEU A 138 6.48 -21.45 11.83
C LEU A 138 7.30 -21.74 13.11
N SER A 139 6.65 -21.77 14.26
CA SER A 139 7.31 -22.14 15.53
C SER A 139 7.72 -23.62 15.52
N SER A 140 6.87 -24.51 15.00
CA SER A 140 7.19 -25.92 14.81
C SER A 140 8.33 -26.11 13.80
N VAL A 141 8.31 -25.40 12.67
CA VAL A 141 9.39 -25.43 11.68
C VAL A 141 10.74 -25.11 12.31
N ARG A 142 10.83 -24.04 13.11
CA ARG A 142 12.09 -23.67 13.79
C ARG A 142 12.55 -24.73 14.78
N ALA A 143 11.62 -25.34 15.51
CA ALA A 143 11.94 -26.40 16.46
C ALA A 143 12.49 -27.65 15.74
N GLU A 144 11.88 -28.06 14.63
CA GLU A 144 12.31 -29.20 13.83
C GLU A 144 13.62 -28.91 13.07
N ALA A 145 13.82 -27.68 12.57
CA ALA A 145 15.06 -27.27 11.92
C ALA A 145 16.25 -27.40 12.89
N LYS A 146 16.08 -26.95 14.14
CA LYS A 146 17.07 -27.12 15.19
C LYS A 146 17.35 -28.59 15.51
N GLN A 147 16.33 -29.45 15.54
CA GLN A 147 16.50 -30.90 15.75
C GLN A 147 17.23 -31.57 14.58
N ALA A 148 17.01 -31.09 13.36
CA ALA A 148 17.71 -31.55 12.17
C ALA A 148 19.16 -31.05 12.07
N GLY A 149 19.63 -30.24 13.03
CA GLY A 149 20.97 -29.65 13.02
C GLY A 149 21.16 -28.59 11.94
N LEU A 150 20.07 -27.96 11.48
CA LEU A 150 20.14 -26.85 10.55
C LEU A 150 20.31 -25.55 11.34
N ASP A 151 21.41 -24.85 11.05
CA ASP A 151 21.68 -23.52 11.59
C ASP A 151 21.21 -22.44 10.62
N CYS A 152 20.92 -21.26 11.17
CA CYS A 152 20.65 -20.11 10.31
C CYS A 152 21.97 -19.69 9.64
N VAL A 153 22.06 -19.91 8.34
CA VAL A 153 23.17 -19.39 7.54
C VAL A 153 22.89 -17.90 7.30
N PRO A 154 23.71 -16.99 7.86
CA PRO A 154 23.54 -15.58 7.54
C PRO A 154 23.72 -15.40 6.03
N PRO A 155 22.94 -14.50 5.39
CA PRO A 155 23.08 -14.27 3.95
C PRO A 155 24.53 -13.92 3.63
N THR A 156 25.12 -14.62 2.66
CA THR A 156 26.45 -14.30 2.15
C THR A 156 26.42 -12.90 1.53
N PRO A 157 27.47 -12.07 1.73
CA PRO A 157 27.51 -10.71 1.19
C PRO A 157 27.26 -10.63 -0.33
N GLU A 158 27.56 -11.69 -1.08
CA GLU A 158 27.38 -11.79 -2.53
C GLU A 158 25.90 -11.87 -2.98
N GLU A 159 24.95 -12.29 -2.14
CA GLU A 159 23.51 -12.20 -2.48
C GLU A 159 22.96 -10.75 -2.37
N ASN A 160 23.81 -9.77 -2.02
CA ASN A 160 23.52 -8.33 -2.12
C ASN A 160 24.09 -7.65 -3.40
N GLU A 161 24.73 -8.38 -4.32
CA GLU A 161 25.20 -7.89 -5.63
C GLU A 161 24.17 -8.22 -6.72
N GLN A 162 23.70 -7.36 -7.62
CA GLN A 162 23.87 -5.95 -7.91
C GLN A 162 22.44 -5.40 -8.03
N ALA A 163 22.01 -4.52 -7.12
CA ALA A 163 20.96 -3.60 -7.52
C ALA A 163 21.48 -2.86 -8.78
N PRO A 164 20.65 -2.58 -9.80
CA PRO A 164 21.06 -1.62 -10.81
C PRO A 164 21.57 -0.40 -10.05
N VAL A 165 22.69 0.16 -10.49
CA VAL A 165 23.25 1.41 -9.95
C VAL A 165 22.16 2.46 -10.11
N SER A 166 21.23 2.51 -9.15
CA SER A 166 20.46 3.67 -8.81
C SER A 166 21.53 4.69 -8.55
N GLU A 167 21.56 5.74 -9.37
CA GLU A 167 22.38 6.91 -9.16
C GLU A 167 22.52 7.12 -7.66
N GLU A 168 23.77 7.02 -7.19
CA GLU A 168 24.16 7.27 -5.81
C GLU A 168 23.38 8.51 -5.34
N PRO A 169 22.74 8.50 -4.16
CA PRO A 169 21.96 9.64 -3.70
C PRO A 169 22.91 10.82 -3.55
N GLU A 170 23.00 11.60 -4.62
CA GLU A 170 23.78 12.82 -4.69
C GLU A 170 23.33 13.66 -3.50
N THR A 171 24.30 14.02 -2.67
CA THR A 171 24.09 14.69 -1.38
C THR A 171 23.01 15.76 -1.53
N LEU A 172 21.88 15.56 -0.84
CA LEU A 172 20.77 16.50 -0.85
C LEU A 172 21.30 17.93 -0.65
N PRO A 173 20.83 18.91 -1.44
CA PRO A 173 21.20 20.32 -1.26
C PRO A 173 21.00 20.72 0.20
N LYS A 174 22.00 21.40 0.78
CA LYS A 174 21.92 21.90 2.16
C LYS A 174 20.65 22.74 2.34
N GLU A 175 19.77 22.29 3.23
CA GLU A 175 18.46 22.86 3.51
C GLU A 175 18.52 24.35 3.88
N ASN A 176 17.55 25.12 3.40
CA ASN A 176 17.34 26.52 3.78
C ASN A 176 16.57 26.59 5.12
N PRO A 177 17.15 27.10 6.22
CA PRO A 177 16.58 26.98 7.57
C PRO A 177 15.36 27.90 7.86
N ALA A 178 14.86 28.66 6.88
CA ALA A 178 13.83 29.69 7.09
C ALA A 178 12.38 29.27 6.74
N ALA A 179 12.16 28.12 6.10
CA ALA A 179 10.82 27.60 5.87
C ALA A 179 10.40 26.65 7.01
N ALA A 180 9.16 26.73 7.48
CA ALA A 180 8.63 25.75 8.42
C ALA A 180 8.69 24.36 7.76
N LYS A 181 9.59 23.51 8.25
CA LYS A 181 9.85 22.20 7.67
C LYS A 181 8.58 21.33 7.75
N MET A 182 8.09 20.86 6.60
CA MET A 182 6.99 19.90 6.54
C MET A 182 7.32 18.66 7.38
N SER A 183 6.33 18.08 8.07
CA SER A 183 6.54 16.78 8.71
C SER A 183 6.91 15.70 7.68
N PRO A 184 7.73 14.70 8.04
CA PRO A 184 8.13 13.65 7.12
C PRO A 184 6.96 12.93 6.42
N PRO A 185 5.83 12.56 7.07
CA PRO A 185 4.71 11.97 6.35
C PRO A 185 4.14 12.87 5.23
N VAL A 186 4.04 14.17 5.49
CA VAL A 186 3.51 15.15 4.52
C VAL A 186 4.51 15.39 3.39
N GLU A 187 5.80 15.49 3.70
CA GLU A 187 6.86 15.58 2.70
C GLU A 187 6.77 14.40 1.71
N GLY A 188 6.64 13.17 2.22
CA GLY A 188 6.49 11.98 1.38
C GLY A 188 5.21 12.00 0.55
N ALA A 189 4.09 12.43 1.12
CA ALA A 189 2.83 12.58 0.39
C ALA A 189 2.94 13.60 -0.75
N VAL A 190 3.59 14.75 -0.50
CA VAL A 190 3.85 15.78 -1.52
C VAL A 190 4.79 15.27 -2.61
N ARG A 191 5.84 14.50 -2.26
CA ARG A 191 6.73 13.83 -3.23
C ARG A 191 5.99 12.86 -4.12
N VAL A 192 5.11 12.03 -3.55
CA VAL A 192 4.26 11.10 -4.29
C VAL A 192 3.29 11.85 -5.21
N LEU A 193 2.64 12.91 -4.72
CA LEU A 193 1.74 13.76 -5.51
C LEU A 193 2.46 14.42 -6.69
N ALA A 194 3.60 15.07 -6.45
CA ALA A 194 4.40 15.72 -7.48
C ALA A 194 4.88 14.71 -8.53
N THR A 195 5.35 13.54 -8.09
CA THR A 195 5.82 12.48 -8.98
C THR A 195 4.67 11.92 -9.81
N ALA A 196 3.53 11.57 -9.21
CA ALA A 196 2.37 11.03 -9.91
C ALA A 196 1.91 11.93 -11.07
N TYR A 197 1.95 13.25 -10.86
CA TYR A 197 1.58 14.23 -11.87
C TYR A 197 2.76 14.77 -12.68
N GLN A 198 3.99 14.30 -12.42
CA GLN A 198 5.23 14.78 -13.03
C GLN A 198 5.26 16.32 -13.09
N SER A 199 4.88 16.96 -11.98
CA SER A 199 4.64 18.41 -11.94
C SER A 199 4.91 18.99 -10.56
N CYS A 200 5.84 19.93 -10.52
CA CYS A 200 6.08 20.81 -9.38
C CYS A 200 4.86 21.64 -9.02
N GLN A 201 4.12 22.06 -10.05
CA GLN A 201 2.91 22.84 -9.88
C GLN A 201 1.84 22.02 -9.14
N ALA A 202 1.79 20.70 -9.33
CA ALA A 202 0.84 19.85 -8.60
C ALA A 202 1.05 19.89 -7.07
N ALA A 203 2.29 20.05 -6.61
CA ALA A 203 2.60 20.24 -5.19
C ALA A 203 2.26 21.66 -4.68
N ARG A 204 2.32 22.67 -5.56
CA ARG A 204 2.16 24.09 -5.22
C ARG A 204 0.72 24.60 -5.32
N VAL A 205 -0.12 23.97 -6.15
CA VAL A 205 -1.52 24.40 -6.28
C VAL A 205 -2.23 24.30 -4.93
N PRO A 206 -3.10 25.28 -4.61
CA PRO A 206 -3.89 25.24 -3.38
C PRO A 206 -4.73 23.97 -3.27
N ALA A 207 -5.05 23.58 -2.04
CA ALA A 207 -6.02 22.51 -1.79
C ALA A 207 -7.38 22.86 -2.42
N MET A 208 -8.03 21.87 -3.03
CA MET A 208 -9.35 22.05 -3.65
C MET A 208 -10.37 22.55 -2.62
N SER A 209 -11.30 23.39 -3.08
CA SER A 209 -12.37 23.95 -2.26
C SER A 209 -13.68 24.07 -3.05
N THR A 210 -14.73 24.65 -2.48
CA THR A 210 -15.97 24.92 -3.20
C THR A 210 -15.75 25.77 -4.45
N SER A 211 -14.72 26.63 -4.48
CA SER A 211 -14.39 27.44 -5.67
C SER A 211 -13.83 26.63 -6.84
N THR A 212 -13.46 25.37 -6.63
CA THR A 212 -12.88 24.49 -7.66
C THR A 212 -13.89 23.46 -8.16
N GLU A 213 -15.19 23.67 -7.92
CA GLU A 213 -16.23 22.68 -8.28
C GLU A 213 -16.39 22.43 -9.78
N SER A 214 -16.03 23.40 -10.61
CA SER A 214 -16.16 23.30 -12.06
C SER A 214 -15.14 22.33 -12.71
N ILE A 215 -14.13 21.87 -11.97
CA ILE A 215 -12.92 21.18 -12.46
C ILE A 215 -12.69 19.82 -11.78
N HIS A 216 -13.74 18.99 -11.76
CA HIS A 216 -13.73 17.64 -11.20
C HIS A 216 -13.45 16.56 -12.25
N ALA A 217 -12.27 16.52 -12.86
CA ALA A 217 -11.80 15.37 -13.65
C ALA A 217 -12.89 14.68 -14.52
N LYS A 218 -13.63 15.48 -15.29
CA LYS A 218 -14.73 14.99 -16.12
C LYS A 218 -14.16 14.12 -17.24
N GLY A 219 -14.87 13.08 -17.66
CA GLY A 219 -14.37 12.12 -18.66
C GLY A 219 -13.90 10.80 -18.05
N ILE A 220 -13.87 10.68 -16.72
CA ILE A 220 -13.82 9.38 -16.04
C ILE A 220 -15.23 8.75 -16.06
N LYS A 221 -15.31 7.48 -16.45
CA LYS A 221 -16.56 6.70 -16.50
C LYS A 221 -16.52 5.56 -15.49
N ILE A 222 -17.66 5.30 -14.85
CA ILE A 222 -17.85 4.08 -14.06
C ILE A 222 -18.27 2.95 -15.00
N THR A 223 -17.51 1.86 -15.04
CA THR A 223 -17.76 0.71 -15.93
C THR A 223 -18.33 -0.51 -15.20
N GLY A 224 -18.40 -0.46 -13.87
CA GLY A 224 -19.05 -1.47 -13.05
C GLY A 224 -18.61 -1.43 -11.59
N THR A 225 -18.73 -2.56 -10.93
CA THR A 225 -18.30 -2.81 -9.54
C THR A 225 -17.23 -3.89 -9.55
N HIS A 226 -16.29 -3.88 -8.60
CA HIS A 226 -15.32 -4.98 -8.45
C HIS A 226 -16.03 -6.29 -8.10
N SER A 227 -15.37 -7.43 -8.38
CA SER A 227 -15.91 -8.79 -8.21
C SER A 227 -16.35 -9.08 -6.77
N ASN A 228 -15.69 -8.46 -5.79
CA ASN A 228 -16.03 -8.55 -4.37
C ASN A 228 -17.28 -7.73 -3.98
N GLY A 229 -17.92 -7.04 -4.93
CA GLY A 229 -19.10 -6.20 -4.68
C GLY A 229 -18.78 -4.85 -4.00
N VAL A 230 -17.51 -4.52 -3.80
CA VAL A 230 -17.06 -3.30 -3.10
C VAL A 230 -16.29 -2.40 -4.05
N GLY A 231 -16.61 -1.11 -4.06
CA GLY A 231 -15.93 -0.12 -4.87
C GLY A 231 -16.36 -0.16 -6.34
N LEU A 232 -16.23 0.99 -7.01
CA LEU A 232 -16.61 1.16 -8.41
C LEU A 232 -15.36 1.09 -9.30
N LYS A 233 -15.47 0.33 -10.39
CA LYS A 233 -14.48 0.30 -11.48
C LYS A 233 -14.56 1.59 -12.27
N ARG A 234 -13.41 2.21 -12.54
CA ARG A 234 -13.30 3.46 -13.30
C ARG A 234 -12.39 3.32 -14.50
N GLU A 235 -12.74 3.98 -15.58
CA GLU A 235 -11.93 4.06 -16.79
C GLU A 235 -11.90 5.51 -17.30
N VAL A 236 -10.86 5.85 -18.08
CA VAL A 236 -10.82 7.13 -18.81
C VAL A 236 -11.65 6.98 -20.08
N GLY A 237 -12.89 7.49 -20.04
CA GLY A 237 -13.84 7.41 -21.16
C GLY A 237 -13.73 8.57 -22.17
N ASP A 238 -13.28 9.75 -21.73
CA ASP A 238 -13.03 10.92 -22.59
C ASP A 238 -11.75 11.63 -22.12
N LEU A 239 -10.62 11.28 -22.74
CA LEU A 239 -9.31 11.81 -22.40
C LEU A 239 -9.20 13.32 -22.65
N PRO A 240 -9.63 13.88 -23.80
CA PRO A 240 -9.63 15.34 -24.01
C PRO A 240 -10.43 16.11 -22.96
N LEU A 241 -11.61 15.62 -22.56
CA LEU A 241 -12.41 16.24 -21.51
C LEU A 241 -11.70 16.16 -20.15
N LEU A 242 -11.06 15.02 -19.86
CA LEU A 242 -10.29 14.82 -18.64
C LEU A 242 -9.13 15.79 -18.56
N GLN A 243 -8.31 15.89 -19.61
CA GLN A 243 -7.21 16.84 -19.69
C GLN A 243 -7.69 18.28 -19.42
N LYS A 244 -8.82 18.71 -19.99
CA LYS A 244 -9.36 20.07 -19.80
C LYS A 244 -9.89 20.35 -18.39
N THR A 245 -10.31 19.31 -17.67
CA THR A 245 -11.06 19.47 -16.41
C THR A 245 -10.36 18.85 -15.20
N HIS A 246 -9.22 18.19 -15.37
CA HIS A 246 -8.45 17.61 -14.30
C HIS A 246 -7.62 18.69 -13.59
N TYR A 247 -7.87 18.86 -12.28
CA TYR A 247 -7.28 19.92 -11.43
C TYR A 247 -5.76 20.09 -11.63
N TYR A 248 -5.01 18.98 -11.62
CA TYR A 248 -3.54 18.98 -11.70
C TYR A 248 -2.94 18.89 -13.11
N VAL A 249 -3.74 18.52 -14.13
CA VAL A 249 -3.22 18.19 -15.48
C VAL A 249 -3.57 19.29 -16.50
N ARG A 250 -4.64 20.05 -16.26
CA ARG A 250 -5.20 21.03 -17.20
C ARG A 250 -4.27 22.17 -17.61
N GLU A 251 -3.33 22.55 -16.75
CA GLU A 251 -2.40 23.67 -17.00
C GLU A 251 -1.14 23.21 -17.77
N GLY A 252 -1.08 21.92 -18.11
CA GLY A 252 0.10 21.30 -18.73
C GLY A 252 1.11 20.85 -17.69
N THR A 253 1.91 19.83 -18.04
CA THR A 253 3.07 19.39 -17.28
C THR A 253 4.33 19.87 -17.99
N GLU A 254 5.37 20.25 -17.22
CA GLU A 254 6.68 20.54 -17.80
C GLU A 254 7.24 19.27 -18.45
N LYS A 255 7.47 19.32 -19.76
CA LYS A 255 7.86 18.14 -20.55
C LYS A 255 9.38 18.02 -20.59
N GLY A 256 9.97 17.45 -19.55
CA GLY A 256 11.27 16.81 -19.69
C GLY A 256 11.12 15.60 -20.62
N SER A 257 12.04 15.41 -21.57
CA SER A 257 11.98 14.29 -22.53
C SER A 257 12.08 12.90 -21.88
N THR A 258 12.55 12.83 -20.63
CA THR A 258 12.65 11.62 -19.82
C THR A 258 11.45 11.41 -18.87
N CYS A 259 10.53 12.36 -18.79
CA CYS A 259 9.39 12.33 -17.87
C CYS A 259 8.19 11.59 -18.46
N PHE A 260 7.32 11.09 -17.58
CA PHE A 260 6.11 10.39 -18.02
C PHE A 260 5.08 11.37 -18.59
N ASP A 261 4.45 11.03 -19.72
CA ASP A 261 3.43 11.86 -20.37
C ASP A 261 2.07 11.71 -19.66
N VAL A 262 1.98 12.32 -18.47
CA VAL A 262 0.79 12.29 -17.60
C VAL A 262 -0.48 12.73 -18.35
N PRO A 263 -0.50 13.78 -19.19
CA PRO A 263 -1.69 14.12 -19.95
C PRO A 263 -2.23 12.98 -20.82
N LYS A 264 -1.38 12.08 -21.36
CA LYS A 264 -1.84 10.96 -22.18
C LYS A 264 -2.40 9.80 -21.35
N ASN A 265 -1.89 9.61 -20.14
CA ASN A 265 -2.28 8.53 -19.24
C ASN A 265 -2.39 9.08 -17.81
N PRO A 266 -3.41 9.89 -17.51
CA PRO A 266 -3.54 10.48 -16.19
C PRO A 266 -3.83 9.40 -15.16
N LEU A 267 -3.14 9.47 -14.02
CA LEU A 267 -3.47 8.66 -12.86
C LEU A 267 -4.84 9.08 -12.33
N ILE A 268 -5.71 8.12 -12.03
CA ILE A 268 -7.04 8.32 -11.46
C ILE A 268 -7.21 7.53 -10.17
N TYR A 269 -8.29 7.81 -9.45
CA TYR A 269 -8.65 6.99 -8.29
C TYR A 269 -9.21 5.67 -8.80
N ASP A 270 -8.70 4.57 -8.26
CA ASP A 270 -9.24 3.26 -8.54
C ASP A 270 -9.23 2.40 -7.27
N TYR A 271 -10.34 1.73 -7.00
CA TYR A 271 -10.46 0.92 -5.79
C TYR A 271 -9.58 -0.33 -5.95
N GLY A 272 -8.67 -0.54 -5.00
CA GLY A 272 -7.68 -1.62 -5.08
C GLY A 272 -6.49 -1.32 -6.00
N GLY A 273 -6.47 -0.17 -6.69
CA GLY A 273 -5.31 0.27 -7.47
C GLY A 273 -4.11 0.56 -6.58
N LYS A 274 -2.94 0.06 -6.95
CA LYS A 274 -1.67 0.25 -6.24
C LYS A 274 -0.57 0.68 -7.21
N PRO A 275 0.44 1.44 -6.75
CA PRO A 275 1.69 1.56 -7.49
C PRO A 275 2.33 0.17 -7.67
N TYR A 276 2.92 -0.07 -8.83
CA TYR A 276 3.69 -1.29 -9.07
C TYR A 276 4.98 -1.30 -8.23
N ALA A 277 5.36 -2.48 -7.76
CA ALA A 277 6.64 -2.76 -7.12
C ALA A 277 6.99 -4.23 -7.34
N THR A 278 8.26 -4.58 -7.14
CA THR A 278 8.75 -5.96 -7.13
C THR A 278 9.05 -6.41 -5.70
N THR A 279 9.25 -7.71 -5.48
CA THR A 279 9.60 -8.28 -4.17
C THR A 279 11.00 -7.89 -3.68
N SER A 280 11.84 -7.31 -4.56
CA SER A 280 13.19 -6.85 -4.22
C SER A 280 13.18 -5.80 -3.09
N GLU A 281 14.14 -5.92 -2.17
CA GLU A 281 14.33 -4.96 -1.08
C GLU A 281 14.67 -3.55 -1.57
N THR A 282 15.24 -3.43 -2.78
CA THR A 282 15.61 -2.16 -3.41
C THR A 282 14.58 -1.66 -4.41
N SER A 283 13.42 -2.33 -4.53
CA SER A 283 12.38 -1.95 -5.47
C SER A 283 11.91 -0.51 -5.23
N ALA A 284 11.76 0.24 -6.32
CA ALA A 284 11.03 1.49 -6.31
C ALA A 284 9.51 1.26 -6.34
N LEU A 285 8.75 2.26 -5.93
CA LEU A 285 7.33 2.39 -6.24
C LEU A 285 7.19 3.05 -7.62
N ASN A 286 6.45 2.41 -8.52
CA ASN A 286 6.17 2.90 -9.86
C ASN A 286 4.69 3.29 -9.98
N LEU A 287 4.43 4.60 -10.05
CA LEU A 287 3.09 5.19 -10.20
C LEU A 287 2.57 5.17 -11.66
N PHE A 288 3.41 4.74 -12.61
CA PHE A 288 3.18 4.76 -14.05
C PHE A 288 3.00 3.37 -14.65
N LYS A 289 2.92 2.35 -13.79
CA LYS A 289 2.57 0.99 -14.15
C LYS A 289 1.48 0.53 -13.20
N ASN A 290 0.38 0.06 -13.78
CA ASN A 290 -0.77 -0.42 -13.03
C ASN A 290 -0.42 -1.69 -12.24
N ALA A 291 -0.94 -1.79 -11.02
CA ALA A 291 -0.88 -2.95 -10.14
C ALA A 291 -2.05 -2.93 -9.14
N GLY A 292 -2.18 -3.99 -8.35
CA GLY A 292 -3.29 -4.12 -7.41
C GLY A 292 -4.56 -4.66 -8.05
N THR A 293 -5.62 -4.78 -7.26
CA THR A 293 -6.92 -5.37 -7.69
C THR A 293 -7.83 -4.38 -8.42
N GLY A 294 -7.24 -3.27 -8.89
CA GLY A 294 -7.89 -2.23 -9.68
C GLY A 294 -8.35 -2.70 -11.07
N THR A 295 -8.76 -1.74 -11.88
CA THR A 295 -9.00 -1.87 -13.32
C THR A 295 -7.68 -1.84 -14.09
N SER A 296 -7.72 -1.71 -15.42
CA SER A 296 -6.53 -1.63 -16.28
C SER A 296 -5.88 -0.24 -16.35
N VAL A 297 -6.49 0.79 -15.74
CA VAL A 297 -5.97 2.16 -15.75
C VAL A 297 -4.81 2.36 -14.77
N LEU A 298 -4.09 3.47 -14.89
CA LEU A 298 -3.19 3.92 -13.82
C LEU A 298 -4.04 4.36 -12.61
N GLY A 299 -4.18 3.47 -11.66
CA GLY A 299 -5.04 3.63 -10.48
C GLY A 299 -4.26 3.66 -9.18
N ILE A 300 -4.70 4.49 -8.23
CA ILE A 300 -4.25 4.41 -6.83
C ILE A 300 -5.41 4.59 -5.88
N ASP A 301 -5.53 3.69 -4.91
CA ASP A 301 -6.51 3.82 -3.82
C ASP A 301 -5.96 4.64 -2.64
N CYS A 302 -6.86 4.99 -1.71
CA CYS A 302 -6.52 5.76 -0.52
C CYS A 302 -5.37 5.16 0.29
N SER A 303 -5.38 3.83 0.51
CA SER A 303 -4.37 3.16 1.32
C SER A 303 -3.03 3.00 0.62
N GLY A 304 -3.03 2.79 -0.70
CA GLY A 304 -1.83 2.76 -1.53
C GLY A 304 -1.13 4.12 -1.52
N TYR A 305 -1.90 5.21 -1.56
CA TYR A 305 -1.35 6.56 -1.45
C TYR A 305 -0.73 6.82 -0.07
N ILE A 306 -1.46 6.56 1.02
CA ILE A 306 -0.95 6.79 2.38
C ILE A 306 0.26 5.92 2.69
N PHE A 307 0.26 4.65 2.27
CA PHE A 307 1.44 3.80 2.38
C PHE A 307 2.63 4.41 1.61
N SER A 308 2.42 4.81 0.36
CA SER A 308 3.49 5.38 -0.48
C SER A 308 4.10 6.63 0.16
N ALA A 309 3.26 7.50 0.73
CA ALA A 309 3.71 8.69 1.45
C ALA A 309 4.64 8.33 2.62
N LEU A 310 4.24 7.37 3.46
CA LEU A 310 5.07 6.90 4.58
C LEU A 310 6.36 6.23 4.09
N ALA A 311 6.26 5.38 3.06
CA ALA A 311 7.37 4.61 2.51
C ALA A 311 8.48 5.49 1.92
N VAL A 312 8.09 6.48 1.13
CA VAL A 312 9.00 7.46 0.50
C VAL A 312 9.71 8.32 1.53
N SER A 313 9.10 8.52 2.70
CA SER A 313 9.72 9.22 3.82
C SER A 313 10.54 8.32 4.75
N GLY A 314 10.71 7.04 4.41
CA GLY A 314 11.48 6.10 5.22
C GLY A 314 10.80 5.78 6.55
N LEU A 315 9.46 5.83 6.61
CA LEU A 315 8.69 5.56 7.83
C LEU A 315 8.18 4.11 7.81
N ARG A 316 8.65 3.32 8.77
CA ARG A 316 8.25 1.91 8.92
C ARG A 316 6.82 1.82 9.45
N LEU A 317 6.13 0.73 9.10
CA LEU A 317 4.84 0.41 9.71
C LEU A 317 4.98 -0.31 11.06
N SER A 318 6.07 -1.05 11.27
CA SER A 318 6.36 -1.76 12.51
C SER A 318 7.86 -1.68 12.85
N PRO A 319 8.23 -1.61 14.14
CA PRO A 319 9.64 -1.61 14.54
C PRO A 319 10.37 -2.86 14.08
N GLY A 320 11.62 -2.70 13.66
CA GLY A 320 12.52 -3.81 13.31
C GLY A 320 12.13 -4.60 12.05
N LYS A 321 11.05 -4.24 11.34
CA LYS A 321 10.74 -4.77 10.01
C LYS A 321 11.30 -3.85 8.94
N LYS A 322 11.91 -4.42 7.89
CA LYS A 322 12.34 -3.65 6.72
C LYS A 322 11.14 -3.01 6.04
N LEU A 323 11.31 -1.77 5.61
CA LEU A 323 10.36 -1.06 4.76
C LEU A 323 10.59 -1.47 3.30
N LYS A 324 9.58 -2.05 2.65
CA LYS A 324 9.66 -2.54 1.26
C LYS A 324 8.56 -1.93 0.43
N ALA A 325 8.87 -1.45 -0.78
CA ALA A 325 7.86 -0.91 -1.71
C ALA A 325 6.68 -1.87 -1.91
N PHE A 326 6.98 -3.17 -2.01
CA PHE A 326 6.01 -4.21 -2.27
C PHE A 326 4.91 -4.37 -1.21
N GLN A 327 5.16 -3.92 0.03
CA GLN A 327 4.18 -3.93 1.12
C GLN A 327 2.93 -3.09 0.80
N VAL A 328 2.98 -2.21 -0.21
CA VAL A 328 1.82 -1.45 -0.71
C VAL A 328 0.62 -2.33 -1.06
N ASN A 329 0.86 -3.59 -1.43
CA ASN A 329 -0.18 -4.57 -1.76
C ASN A 329 -0.90 -5.14 -0.51
N GLY A 330 -0.26 -5.13 0.66
CA GLY A 330 -0.83 -5.73 1.88
C GLY A 330 -1.54 -4.73 2.80
N VAL A 331 -1.30 -3.43 2.61
CA VAL A 331 -1.83 -2.38 3.49
C VAL A 331 -3.21 -1.90 3.02
N ASN A 332 -4.17 -1.88 3.94
CA ASN A 332 -5.52 -1.37 3.69
C ASN A 332 -5.96 -0.38 4.79
N ALA A 333 -6.99 0.42 4.51
CA ALA A 333 -7.47 1.47 5.40
C ALA A 333 -7.91 0.94 6.78
N ARG A 334 -8.56 -0.23 6.82
CA ARG A 334 -9.06 -0.83 8.07
C ARG A 334 -7.94 -1.15 9.06
N MET A 335 -6.73 -1.44 8.60
CA MET A 335 -5.59 -1.72 9.47
C MET A 335 -5.26 -0.52 10.38
N TYR A 336 -5.46 0.70 9.88
CA TYR A 336 -5.19 1.95 10.62
C TYR A 336 -6.23 2.27 11.70
N MET A 337 -7.37 1.57 11.74
CA MET A 337 -8.35 1.71 12.82
C MET A 337 -7.84 1.15 14.15
N ASP A 338 -7.00 0.12 14.07
CA ASP A 338 -6.33 -0.50 15.22
C ASP A 338 -4.90 -0.89 14.83
N PRO A 339 -4.01 0.10 14.66
CA PRO A 339 -2.72 -0.11 14.02
C PRO A 339 -1.84 -1.10 14.80
N ALA A 340 -1.86 -1.04 16.14
CA ALA A 340 -1.05 -1.92 16.98
C ALA A 340 -1.39 -3.40 16.79
N ASN A 341 -2.68 -3.73 16.69
CA ASN A 341 -3.10 -5.12 16.50
C ASN A 341 -3.03 -5.56 15.04
N ASN A 342 -3.01 -4.64 14.09
CA ASN A 342 -2.97 -4.95 12.65
C ASN A 342 -1.58 -4.84 12.03
N GLY A 343 -0.51 -4.98 12.82
CA GLY A 343 0.86 -5.01 12.29
C GLY A 343 1.40 -3.64 11.85
N LEU A 344 0.78 -2.55 12.31
CA LEU A 344 1.20 -1.18 12.07
C LEU A 344 1.64 -0.48 13.37
N SER A 345 2.40 -1.15 14.22
CA SER A 345 2.69 -0.68 15.59
C SER A 345 3.57 0.59 15.67
N CYS A 346 4.11 1.08 14.56
CA CYS A 346 4.71 2.42 14.45
C CYS A 346 3.68 3.56 14.35
N LEU A 347 2.39 3.24 14.21
CA LEU A 347 1.29 4.20 14.30
C LEU A 347 0.62 4.07 15.67
N ALA A 348 0.25 5.20 16.26
CA ALA A 348 -0.44 5.27 17.54
C ALA A 348 -1.68 6.16 17.45
N PRO A 349 -2.76 5.85 18.19
CA PRO A 349 -3.90 6.76 18.28
C PRO A 349 -3.50 8.14 18.79
N VAL A 350 -4.06 9.19 18.18
CA VAL A 350 -3.90 10.56 18.68
C VAL A 350 -4.80 10.74 19.89
N ALA A 351 -4.20 11.16 21.01
CA ALA A 351 -4.92 11.47 22.24
C ALA A 351 -5.30 12.95 22.28
N SER A 352 -6.54 13.26 22.71
CA SER A 352 -6.95 14.62 23.01
C SER A 352 -6.53 15.01 24.43
N LYS A 353 -5.52 15.86 24.52
CA LYS A 353 -5.02 16.50 25.75
C LYS A 353 -4.99 18.01 25.57
N ARG A 354 -4.96 18.75 26.68
CA ARG A 354 -4.84 20.21 26.65
C ARG A 354 -3.59 20.62 25.85
N GLY A 355 -3.75 21.56 24.92
CA GLY A 355 -2.64 22.02 24.06
C GLY A 355 -2.19 21.01 23.00
N SER A 356 -2.86 19.85 22.90
CA SER A 356 -2.68 18.94 21.76
C SER A 356 -3.81 19.17 20.76
N SER A 357 -3.43 19.33 19.50
CA SER A 357 -4.36 19.50 18.38
C SER A 357 -4.02 18.50 17.27
N LEU A 358 -4.75 18.60 16.15
CA LEU A 358 -4.30 18.01 14.90
C LEU A 358 -2.86 18.45 14.61
N ALA A 359 -2.06 17.54 14.08
CA ALA A 359 -0.77 17.85 13.49
C ALA A 359 -0.79 17.47 12.01
N ASP A 360 0.09 18.11 11.25
CA ASP A 360 0.41 17.66 9.91
C ASP A 360 0.98 16.24 9.96
N GLY A 361 0.59 15.41 9.01
CA GLY A 361 0.93 13.99 8.96
C GLY A 361 0.06 13.09 9.85
N ASP A 362 -0.90 13.62 10.61
CA ASP A 362 -1.95 12.81 11.22
C ASP A 362 -2.75 12.08 10.15
N ILE A 363 -3.22 10.88 10.45
CA ILE A 363 -3.94 10.02 9.50
C ILE A 363 -5.31 9.70 10.07
N LEU A 364 -6.36 10.10 9.35
CA LEU A 364 -7.74 9.73 9.67
C LEU A 364 -8.16 8.54 8.82
N ALA A 365 -8.39 7.41 9.48
CA ALA A 365 -8.79 6.16 8.83
C ALA A 365 -10.21 5.76 9.22
N SER A 366 -10.92 5.11 8.31
CA SER A 366 -12.16 4.37 8.54
C SER A 366 -12.03 2.97 7.93
N THR A 367 -13.04 2.13 8.08
CA THR A 367 -13.03 0.76 7.55
C THR A 367 -12.73 0.69 6.04
N GLY A 368 -13.14 1.68 5.25
CA GLY A 368 -13.01 1.67 3.79
C GLY A 368 -12.26 2.85 3.19
N HIS A 369 -11.79 3.79 4.01
CA HIS A 369 -11.16 5.00 3.50
C HIS A 369 -10.15 5.59 4.46
N ILE A 370 -9.18 6.33 3.95
CA ILE A 370 -8.09 6.91 4.74
C ILE A 370 -7.59 8.19 4.10
N VAL A 371 -7.29 9.20 4.92
CA VAL A 371 -6.74 10.49 4.51
C VAL A 371 -5.64 10.93 5.47
N MET A 372 -4.73 11.77 5.00
CA MET A 372 -3.69 12.39 5.82
C MET A 372 -3.96 13.88 5.98
N ILE A 373 -3.73 14.42 7.17
CA ILE A 373 -3.74 15.86 7.43
C ILE A 373 -2.48 16.45 6.79
N ASP A 374 -2.69 17.37 5.87
CA ASP A 374 -1.62 17.99 5.07
C ASP A 374 -1.05 19.21 5.78
N ARG A 375 -1.94 20.15 6.11
CA ARG A 375 -1.60 21.40 6.77
C ARG A 375 -2.61 21.67 7.86
N VAL A 376 -2.12 22.13 9.01
CA VAL A 376 -2.93 22.55 10.15
C VAL A 376 -2.90 24.07 10.23
N GLY A 377 -4.06 24.70 10.19
CA GLY A 377 -4.21 26.14 10.38
C GLY A 377 -4.17 26.56 11.85
N ALA A 378 -4.45 27.83 12.13
CA ALA A 378 -4.31 28.38 13.48
C ALA A 378 -5.40 27.86 14.44
N ASP A 379 -6.58 27.54 13.90
CA ASP A 379 -7.72 27.01 14.66
C ASP A 379 -8.34 25.81 13.92
N PRO A 380 -7.66 24.66 13.88
CA PRO A 380 -8.03 23.56 12.98
C PRO A 380 -9.44 23.02 13.22
N PHE A 381 -9.96 23.17 14.43
CA PHE A 381 -11.31 22.73 14.78
C PHE A 381 -12.31 23.90 14.97
N GLY A 382 -11.90 25.15 14.77
CA GLY A 382 -12.78 26.32 14.94
C GLY A 382 -13.24 26.53 16.40
N LEU A 383 -12.36 26.25 17.37
CA LEU A 383 -12.65 26.22 18.81
C LEU A 383 -12.48 27.57 19.51
N SER A 384 -11.85 28.57 18.85
CA SER A 384 -11.61 29.90 19.42
C SER A 384 -12.87 30.63 19.92
N ARG A 385 -14.04 30.25 19.40
CA ARG A 385 -15.35 30.78 19.80
C ARG A 385 -15.92 30.15 21.07
N MET A 386 -15.40 29.02 21.52
CA MET A 386 -15.91 28.30 22.70
C MET A 386 -15.51 29.04 23.96
N ARG A 387 -16.44 29.24 24.89
CA ARG A 387 -16.21 30.00 26.13
C ARG A 387 -16.14 29.11 27.36
N SER A 388 -16.68 27.90 27.26
CA SER A 388 -16.78 26.96 28.36
C SER A 388 -16.78 25.50 27.87
N ALA A 389 -16.51 24.56 28.77
CA ALA A 389 -16.62 23.14 28.49
C ALA A 389 -18.03 22.71 28.06
N SER A 390 -19.07 23.41 28.53
CA SER A 390 -20.46 23.17 28.13
C SER A 390 -20.73 23.55 26.68
N ASP A 391 -19.92 24.42 26.08
CA ASP A 391 -20.03 24.76 24.65
C ASP A 391 -19.46 23.66 23.75
N CYS A 392 -18.61 22.78 24.30
CA CYS A 392 -17.96 21.67 23.60
C CYS A 392 -18.92 20.51 23.32
N ARG A 393 -19.86 20.74 22.41
CA ARG A 393 -20.85 19.77 21.96
C ARG A 393 -20.91 19.75 20.44
N ALA A 394 -21.37 18.63 19.88
CA ALA A 394 -21.40 18.44 18.44
C ALA A 394 -22.30 19.46 17.70
N ASP A 395 -23.40 19.90 18.32
CA ASP A 395 -24.30 20.95 17.80
C ASP A 395 -23.60 22.32 17.66
N ASN A 396 -22.59 22.58 18.48
CA ASN A 396 -21.84 23.83 18.48
C ASN A 396 -20.57 23.78 17.62
N ILE A 397 -20.20 22.62 17.05
CA ILE A 397 -19.00 22.47 16.23
C ILE A 397 -19.41 22.27 14.78
N SER A 398 -19.01 23.21 13.91
CA SER A 398 -19.27 23.13 12.48
C SER A 398 -17.98 22.76 11.74
N TYR A 399 -18.03 21.67 10.96
CA TYR A 399 -16.93 21.27 10.08
C TYR A 399 -16.61 22.33 9.01
N GLN A 400 -17.53 23.26 8.73
CA GLN A 400 -17.30 24.38 7.82
C GLN A 400 -16.23 25.34 8.36
N ASN A 401 -16.03 25.36 9.67
CA ASN A 401 -15.03 26.19 10.34
C ASN A 401 -13.69 25.48 10.54
N PHE A 402 -13.54 24.26 10.04
CA PHE A 402 -12.27 23.54 10.16
C PHE A 402 -11.21 24.17 9.25
N ASP A 403 -10.10 24.58 9.87
CA ASP A 403 -8.97 25.22 9.22
C ASP A 403 -7.80 24.22 9.11
N PHE A 404 -7.98 23.21 8.27
CA PHE A 404 -6.91 22.31 7.86
C PHE A 404 -7.16 21.78 6.45
N ASP A 405 -6.09 21.32 5.82
CA ASP A 405 -6.11 20.67 4.52
C ASP A 405 -5.82 19.18 4.70
N ILE A 406 -6.25 18.38 3.72
CA ILE A 406 -5.98 16.95 3.69
C ILE A 406 -5.37 16.53 2.35
N LEU A 407 -4.54 15.50 2.40
CA LEU A 407 -4.02 14.73 1.27
C LEU A 407 -4.74 13.39 1.23
N HIS A 408 -5.29 13.02 0.07
CA HIS A 408 -6.00 11.75 -0.08
C HIS A 408 -5.98 11.23 -1.52
N SER A 409 -6.50 10.01 -1.69
CA SER A 409 -6.92 9.47 -2.99
C SER A 409 -8.28 8.82 -2.79
N ALA A 410 -9.34 9.36 -3.42
CA ALA A 410 -10.71 8.98 -3.11
C ALA A 410 -11.61 9.07 -4.35
N PRO A 411 -12.76 8.38 -4.36
CA PRO A 411 -13.72 8.45 -5.47
C PRO A 411 -14.46 9.79 -5.57
N ILE A 412 -14.10 10.77 -4.72
CA ILE A 412 -14.70 12.09 -4.77
C ILE A 412 -14.24 12.86 -6.00
N LYS A 413 -15.03 13.86 -6.41
CA LYS A 413 -14.72 14.75 -7.54
C LYS A 413 -14.43 13.98 -8.83
N ASN A 414 -15.26 12.98 -9.11
CA ASN A 414 -15.17 12.03 -10.23
C ASN A 414 -13.93 11.13 -10.22
N GLY A 415 -13.20 11.03 -9.10
CA GLY A 415 -12.09 10.09 -8.95
C GLY A 415 -10.80 10.56 -9.61
N ILE A 416 -10.42 11.81 -9.38
CA ILE A 416 -9.20 12.46 -9.92
C ILE A 416 -7.87 11.74 -9.57
N GLY A 417 -7.87 10.80 -8.62
CA GLY A 417 -6.66 10.16 -8.10
C GLY A 417 -6.18 10.86 -6.85
N ILE A 418 -4.87 11.11 -6.77
CA ILE A 418 -4.23 11.75 -5.62
C ILE A 418 -4.55 13.24 -5.62
N ASN A 419 -4.94 13.79 -4.48
CA ASN A 419 -5.36 15.17 -4.41
C ASN A 419 -5.22 15.78 -3.01
N ARG A 420 -5.36 17.11 -2.99
CA ARG A 420 -5.40 17.97 -1.81
C ARG A 420 -6.77 18.61 -1.72
N SER A 421 -7.34 18.69 -0.53
CA SER A 421 -8.66 19.32 -0.33
C SER A 421 -8.71 20.04 1.01
N ARG A 422 -9.39 21.20 1.05
CA ARG A 422 -9.78 21.81 2.32
C ARG A 422 -10.68 20.84 3.08
N ALA A 423 -10.45 20.69 4.37
CA ALA A 423 -11.23 19.77 5.20
C ALA A 423 -12.72 20.06 5.14
N SER A 424 -13.11 21.34 5.25
CA SER A 424 -14.51 21.78 5.15
C SER A 424 -15.17 21.36 3.84
N TYR A 425 -14.43 21.35 2.75
CA TYR A 425 -14.91 20.93 1.43
C TYR A 425 -15.04 19.40 1.33
N TYR A 426 -14.01 18.68 1.75
CA TYR A 426 -14.00 17.21 1.71
C TYR A 426 -15.06 16.59 2.63
N LEU A 427 -15.15 17.06 3.88
CA LEU A 427 -16.08 16.52 4.88
C LEU A 427 -17.55 16.80 4.55
N GLY A 428 -17.82 17.73 3.61
CA GLY A 428 -19.14 17.90 3.01
C GLY A 428 -19.65 16.64 2.31
N GLU A 429 -18.75 15.82 1.75
CA GLU A 429 -19.08 14.63 0.94
C GLU A 429 -18.97 13.31 1.72
N THR A 430 -18.33 13.31 2.89
CA THR A 430 -18.02 12.10 3.66
C THR A 430 -18.62 12.15 5.07
N SER A 431 -19.89 11.77 5.21
CA SER A 431 -20.61 11.87 6.49
C SER A 431 -19.93 11.14 7.66
N GLY A 432 -19.38 9.93 7.44
CA GLY A 432 -18.70 9.15 8.47
C GLY A 432 -17.42 9.80 8.99
N MET A 433 -16.58 10.33 8.09
CA MET A 433 -15.36 11.06 8.45
C MET A 433 -15.71 12.42 9.09
N ARG A 434 -16.77 13.09 8.61
CA ARG A 434 -17.28 14.33 9.20
C ARG A 434 -17.69 14.12 10.65
N SER A 435 -18.50 13.11 10.94
CA SER A 435 -18.92 12.80 12.31
C SER A 435 -17.73 12.51 13.21
N ALA A 436 -16.77 11.70 12.75
CA ALA A 436 -15.58 11.40 13.53
C ALA A 436 -14.73 12.65 13.82
N MET A 437 -14.52 13.52 12.84
CA MET A 437 -13.77 14.77 13.05
C MET A 437 -14.49 15.72 14.02
N ILE A 438 -15.81 15.79 13.99
CA ILE A 438 -16.59 16.53 14.99
C ILE A 438 -16.39 15.93 16.38
N GLU A 439 -16.36 14.61 16.53
CA GLU A 439 -16.08 13.96 17.83
C GLU A 439 -14.66 14.28 18.35
N TYR A 440 -13.66 14.27 17.47
CA TYR A 440 -12.30 14.71 17.82
C TYR A 440 -12.25 16.20 18.21
N ALA A 441 -12.98 17.05 17.50
CA ALA A 441 -13.09 18.48 17.82
C ALA A 441 -13.79 18.72 19.18
N VAL A 442 -14.86 17.97 19.49
CA VAL A 442 -15.54 18.01 20.79
C VAL A 442 -14.56 17.65 21.91
N ALA A 443 -13.78 16.58 21.73
CA ALA A 443 -12.83 16.14 22.73
C ALA A 443 -11.64 17.10 22.90
N ALA A 444 -11.12 17.65 21.80
CA ALA A 444 -10.10 18.70 21.83
C ALA A 444 -10.63 19.94 22.59
N CYS A 445 -11.85 20.39 22.29
CA CYS A 445 -12.51 21.49 22.99
C CYS A 445 -12.62 21.22 24.50
N LYS A 446 -13.11 20.04 24.90
CA LYS A 446 -13.21 19.67 26.32
C LYS A 446 -11.84 19.66 27.00
N ALA A 447 -10.81 19.19 26.31
CA ALA A 447 -9.45 19.15 26.83
C ALA A 447 -8.87 20.56 27.07
N GLU A 448 -9.20 21.55 26.22
CA GLU A 448 -8.82 22.96 26.45
C GLU A 448 -9.36 23.52 27.77
N PHE A 449 -10.55 23.07 28.19
CA PHE A 449 -11.16 23.42 29.48
C PHE A 449 -10.81 22.43 30.60
N GLY A 450 -9.75 21.64 30.46
CA GLY A 450 -9.24 20.74 31.49
C GLY A 450 -10.07 19.47 31.73
N GLN A 451 -11.05 19.17 30.87
CA GLN A 451 -11.81 17.93 30.94
C GLN A 451 -11.12 16.83 30.14
N ALA A 452 -10.77 15.73 30.82
CA ALA A 452 -10.26 14.55 30.15
C ALA A 452 -11.31 14.00 29.18
N SER A 453 -10.94 13.81 27.91
CA SER A 453 -11.80 13.20 26.91
C SER A 453 -11.02 12.14 26.15
N THR A 454 -11.50 10.89 26.20
CA THR A 454 -10.94 9.82 25.38
C THR A 454 -11.79 9.67 24.14
N VAL A 455 -11.21 9.92 22.97
CA VAL A 455 -11.90 9.76 21.70
C VAL A 455 -11.88 8.29 21.29
N LYS A 456 -13.07 7.69 21.17
CA LYS A 456 -13.27 6.35 20.62
C LYS A 456 -14.39 6.42 19.56
N PRO A 457 -14.16 7.10 18.43
CA PRO A 457 -15.19 7.20 17.41
C PRO A 457 -15.42 5.81 16.84
N SER A 458 -16.68 5.48 16.61
CA SER A 458 -17.06 4.20 16.02
C SER A 458 -16.79 4.18 14.51
N SER A 459 -16.80 5.34 13.85
CA SER A 459 -16.73 5.45 12.39
C SER A 459 -15.31 5.65 11.82
N ALA A 460 -14.41 6.27 12.57
CA ALA A 460 -13.04 6.54 12.12
C ALA A 460 -12.04 6.68 13.29
N ARG A 461 -10.75 6.56 13.00
CA ARG A 461 -9.65 6.67 13.95
C ARG A 461 -8.61 7.64 13.43
N LEU A 462 -8.23 8.60 14.26
CA LEU A 462 -7.06 9.45 14.05
C LEU A 462 -5.82 8.79 14.67
N VAL A 463 -4.81 8.56 13.84
CA VAL A 463 -3.54 7.94 14.23
C VAL A 463 -2.36 8.79 13.75
N ARG A 464 -1.23 8.69 14.44
CA ARG A 464 0.02 9.41 14.13
C ARG A 464 1.18 8.44 14.10
N HIS A 465 2.08 8.63 13.14
CA HIS A 465 3.33 7.89 13.10
C HIS A 465 4.26 8.34 14.24
N LYS A 466 4.86 7.39 14.96
CA LYS A 466 5.68 7.65 16.15
C LYS A 466 6.98 8.38 15.84
N MET A 467 7.51 8.21 14.63
CA MET A 467 8.77 8.81 14.15
C MET A 467 10.00 8.52 15.04
N THR A 468 9.92 7.50 15.88
CA THR A 468 11.04 6.98 16.67
C THR A 468 12.07 6.30 15.77
N ALA A 469 13.31 6.15 16.24
CA ALA A 469 14.42 5.62 15.44
C ALA A 469 14.15 4.18 14.94
N ASP A 470 13.52 3.35 15.76
CA ASP A 470 13.11 1.98 15.41
C ASP A 470 11.99 1.93 14.34
N CYS A 471 11.24 3.03 14.21
CA CYS A 471 10.19 3.24 13.22
C CYS A 471 10.66 4.01 11.97
N LYS A 472 11.98 4.17 11.79
CA LYS A 472 12.57 4.75 10.58
C LYS A 472 13.41 3.72 9.83
N ASP A 473 13.49 3.88 8.52
CA ASP A 473 14.29 3.08 7.60
C ASP A 473 14.85 3.96 6.47
N LYS A 474 15.53 3.33 5.51
CA LYS A 474 15.83 3.95 4.22
C LYS A 474 14.53 4.32 3.51
N GLN A 475 14.56 5.44 2.80
CA GLN A 475 13.47 5.89 1.95
C GLN A 475 13.26 4.91 0.80
N VAL A 476 12.01 4.58 0.51
CA VAL A 476 11.66 3.83 -0.71
C VAL A 476 11.71 4.77 -1.91
N PRO A 477 12.47 4.45 -2.96
CA PRO A 477 12.56 5.32 -4.13
C PRO A 477 11.25 5.35 -4.91
N LEU A 478 11.00 6.49 -5.57
CA LEU A 478 9.94 6.67 -6.55
C LEU A 478 10.54 6.62 -7.96
N GLU A 479 9.96 5.80 -8.84
CA GLU A 479 10.35 5.81 -10.25
C GLU A 479 10.04 7.18 -10.87
N ARG A 480 10.97 7.74 -11.65
CA ARG A 480 10.88 9.07 -12.30
C ARG A 480 10.69 10.27 -11.34
N GLU A 481 11.10 10.15 -10.09
CA GLU A 481 11.11 11.30 -9.16
C GLU A 481 12.08 12.40 -9.61
N SER A 482 13.14 12.06 -10.34
CA SER A 482 14.13 13.02 -10.86
C SER A 482 13.50 14.16 -11.67
N CYS A 483 12.36 13.92 -12.32
CA CYS A 483 11.59 14.93 -13.06
C CYS A 483 11.00 16.05 -12.20
N VAL A 484 10.87 15.84 -10.88
CA VAL A 484 10.27 16.81 -9.94
C VAL A 484 11.19 17.11 -8.76
N ARG A 485 12.35 16.48 -8.67
CA ARG A 485 13.26 16.60 -7.51
C ARG A 485 13.73 18.04 -7.26
N THR A 486 14.03 18.79 -8.32
CA THR A 486 14.58 20.16 -8.23
C THR A 486 13.64 21.13 -7.53
N CYS A 487 12.33 20.97 -7.70
CA CYS A 487 11.35 21.84 -7.06
C CYS A 487 10.89 21.31 -5.69
N LEU A 488 10.96 20.01 -5.44
CA LEU A 488 10.69 19.45 -4.12
C LEU A 488 11.70 19.97 -3.08
N ALA A 489 12.94 20.21 -3.48
CA ALA A 489 13.96 20.84 -2.64
C ALA A 489 13.66 22.33 -2.29
N SER A 490 12.68 22.94 -2.96
CA SER A 490 12.29 24.34 -2.78
C SER A 490 10.93 24.54 -2.09
N LEU A 491 10.24 23.44 -1.77
CA LEU A 491 9.01 23.43 -0.98
C LEU A 491 9.37 23.39 0.50
#